data_AF-A0A656JP60-F1
#
_entry.id   AF-A0A656JP60-F1
#
_cell.length_a   1.000
_cell.length_b   1.000
_cell.length_c   1.000
_cell.angle_alpha   90.00
_cell.angle_beta   90.00
_cell.angle_gamma   90.00
#
_symmetry.space_group_name_H-M   'P 1'
#
loop_
_entity.id
_entity.type
_entity.pdbx_description
1 polymer ?
#
loop_
_entity_poly.entity_id
_entity_poly.type
_entity_poly.pdbx_seq_one_letter_code
_entity_poly.pdbx_strand_id
1 'polypeptide(L)'
;MNPIQSRFSSVQELRRSNVDIPALKANGQLEVDGKRYEIRAADDGTISVLRPEQQSKARSFFKGASQLIGGSSQRAQIAQALNEKVASARTFLHQSAMTGGRFDTLERGESSSATTAIKPTANQAAQSTFNSFHEWAKQAEAMQNPSRMDIYKIYKQDAPHSHPMSDEQQEEFLHTLKELNGKKGIEVRTQDHDNVRNKKDRNLDKYIAESPNAKKFFYRITPKHERREDKHQGRLTIGVQPQYAAQLTRAMATLIEKESAITQGKVIGPAYHGQMTDSAVLYIVSAPQTPPGKK
;
A
#
# COMPACT_ATOMS: atom_id res chain seq x y z
N MET A 1 34.28 21.52 -0.53
CA MET A 1 33.67 20.83 0.62
C MET A 1 32.45 21.63 1.03
N ASN A 2 31.25 21.02 1.09
CA ASN A 2 30.06 21.72 1.59
C ASN A 2 30.24 21.96 3.11
N PRO A 3 29.99 23.18 3.62
CA PRO A 3 30.08 23.45 5.04
C PRO A 3 29.01 22.64 5.79
N ILE A 4 29.41 21.96 6.86
CA ILE A 4 28.48 21.30 7.78
C ILE A 4 27.63 22.39 8.43
N GLN A 5 26.34 22.42 8.10
CA GLN A 5 25.41 23.45 8.56
C GLN A 5 24.90 23.20 9.99
N SER A 6 25.01 21.98 10.49
CA SER A 6 24.53 21.60 11.82
C SER A 6 25.68 21.13 12.70
N ARG A 7 26.07 21.96 13.66
CA ARG A 7 27.14 21.68 14.63
C ARG A 7 26.62 21.89 16.05
N PHE A 8 26.90 20.93 16.92
CA PHE A 8 26.52 20.98 18.32
C PHE A 8 27.73 20.63 19.19
N SER A 9 27.94 21.38 20.27
CA SER A 9 29.03 21.13 21.23
C SER A 9 28.81 19.84 22.03
N SER A 10 27.56 19.37 22.16
CA SER A 10 27.24 18.12 22.87
C SER A 10 25.93 17.49 22.41
N VAL A 11 25.70 16.23 22.80
CA VAL A 11 24.43 15.53 22.56
C VAL A 11 23.27 16.19 23.32
N GLN A 12 23.53 16.78 24.47
CA GLN A 12 22.51 17.50 25.24
C GLN A 12 22.07 18.79 24.53
N GLU A 13 23.02 19.50 23.91
CA GLU A 13 22.71 20.66 23.08
C GLU A 13 21.89 20.25 21.85
N LEU A 14 22.28 19.17 21.17
CA LEU A 14 21.50 18.60 20.08
C LEU A 14 20.06 18.25 20.52
N ARG A 15 19.86 17.72 21.73
CA ARG A 15 18.52 17.41 22.26
C ARG A 15 17.68 18.67 22.46
N ARG A 16 18.28 19.80 22.83
CA ARG A 16 17.58 21.05 23.12
C ARG A 16 17.44 21.98 21.91
N SER A 17 18.19 21.74 20.83
CA SER A 17 18.18 22.60 19.65
C SER A 17 17.00 22.35 18.71
N ASN A 18 16.62 23.37 17.95
CA ASN A 18 15.67 23.23 16.85
C ASN A 18 16.42 22.79 15.60
N VAL A 19 16.19 21.55 15.20
CA VAL A 19 16.90 20.90 14.09
C VAL A 19 15.91 20.60 12.99
N ASP A 20 16.18 21.12 11.80
CA ASP A 20 15.44 20.78 10.58
C ASP A 20 15.83 19.36 10.13
N ILE A 21 15.01 18.39 10.53
CA ILE A 21 15.23 16.97 10.23
C ILE A 21 15.14 16.67 8.72
N PRO A 22 14.16 17.21 7.96
CA PRO A 22 14.16 17.13 6.49
C PRO A 22 15.46 17.61 5.84
N ALA A 23 15.96 18.79 6.22
CA ALA A 23 17.22 19.33 5.67
C ALA A 23 18.43 18.46 6.06
N LEU A 24 18.45 17.93 7.28
CA LEU A 24 19.51 17.00 7.72
C LEU A 24 19.51 15.69 6.94
N LYS A 25 18.33 15.16 6.56
CA LYS A 25 18.23 13.96 5.73
C LYS A 25 18.73 14.20 4.30
N ALA A 26 18.53 15.40 3.77
CA ALA A 26 18.98 15.78 2.43
C ALA A 26 20.49 16.03 2.36
N ASN A 27 21.06 16.66 3.40
CA ASN A 27 22.47 17.08 3.42
C ASN A 27 23.40 16.05 4.08
N GLY A 28 22.86 15.12 4.87
CA GLY A 28 23.50 13.87 5.28
C GLY A 28 24.66 13.97 6.27
N GLN A 29 24.98 15.16 6.82
CA GLN A 29 26.12 15.33 7.75
C GLN A 29 25.78 16.21 8.95
N LEU A 30 26.31 15.81 10.11
CA LEU A 30 26.11 16.45 11.41
C LEU A 30 27.41 16.40 12.21
N GLU A 31 27.76 17.47 12.91
CA GLU A 31 28.88 17.45 13.87
C GLU A 31 28.36 17.57 15.30
N VAL A 32 28.81 16.67 16.17
CA VAL A 32 28.49 16.71 17.61
C VAL A 32 29.77 16.47 18.40
N ASP A 33 30.09 17.36 19.34
CA ASP A 33 31.27 17.23 20.21
C ASP A 33 32.58 17.09 19.40
N GLY A 34 32.72 17.94 18.37
CA GLY A 34 33.87 17.96 17.46
C GLY A 34 34.01 16.73 16.55
N LYS A 35 33.05 15.80 16.57
CA LYS A 35 33.07 14.57 15.76
C LYS A 35 32.02 14.65 14.66
N ARG A 36 32.44 14.28 13.45
CA ARG A 36 31.57 14.26 12.27
C ARG A 36 30.83 12.93 12.16
N TYR A 37 29.51 13.03 11.97
CA TYR A 37 28.61 11.92 11.76
C TYR A 37 27.88 12.09 10.43
N GLU A 38 27.70 10.98 9.74
CA GLU A 38 26.84 10.89 8.57
C GLU A 38 25.45 10.41 8.99
N ILE A 39 24.43 11.08 8.46
CA ILE A 39 23.03 10.86 8.77
C ILE A 39 22.38 10.24 7.56
N ARG A 40 21.80 9.04 7.73
CA ARG A 40 21.05 8.36 6.67
C ARG A 40 19.69 7.91 7.21
N ALA A 41 18.70 7.88 6.32
CA ALA A 41 17.49 7.11 6.59
C ALA A 41 17.86 5.62 6.54
N ALA A 42 17.54 4.89 7.60
CA ALA A 42 17.55 3.44 7.59
C ALA A 42 16.32 2.91 6.82
N ASP A 43 16.38 1.65 6.40
CA ASP A 43 15.32 0.99 5.63
C ASP A 43 13.97 0.91 6.37
N ASP A 44 13.99 1.06 7.70
CA ASP A 44 12.82 1.10 8.59
C ASP A 44 12.29 2.53 8.85
N GLY A 45 12.88 3.54 8.21
CA GLY A 45 12.51 4.95 8.36
C GLY A 45 13.08 5.64 9.59
N THR A 46 13.86 4.94 10.43
CA THR A 46 14.61 5.53 11.54
C THR A 46 15.85 6.26 11.03
N ILE A 47 16.37 7.22 11.80
CA ILE A 47 17.62 7.87 11.48
C ILE A 47 18.78 7.00 11.96
N SER A 48 19.58 6.52 11.00
CA SER A 48 20.86 5.88 11.26
C SER A 48 21.99 6.90 11.25
N VAL A 49 22.82 6.84 12.28
CA VAL A 49 23.97 7.72 12.46
C VAL A 49 25.22 6.88 12.30
N LEU A 50 26.09 7.21 11.36
CA LEU A 50 27.33 6.50 11.08
C LEU A 50 28.53 7.42 11.24
N ARG A 51 29.70 6.86 11.57
CA ARG A 51 30.97 7.59 11.45
C ARG A 51 31.59 7.28 10.09
N PRO A 52 32.17 8.26 9.37
CA PRO A 52 32.75 8.04 8.05
C PRO A 52 33.73 6.87 7.98
N GLU A 53 34.53 6.66 9.03
CA GLU A 53 35.53 5.59 9.11
C GLU A 53 34.97 4.17 9.31
N GLN A 54 33.66 3.99 9.54
CA GLN A 54 33.03 2.68 9.78
C GLN A 54 32.15 2.17 8.62
N GLN A 55 32.10 2.88 7.49
CA GLN A 55 31.24 2.54 6.35
C GLN A 55 31.56 1.18 5.70
N SER A 56 32.83 0.77 5.63
CA SER A 56 33.24 -0.45 4.93
C SER A 56 32.88 -1.74 5.70
N LYS A 57 32.84 -1.70 7.04
CA LYS A 57 32.51 -2.86 7.88
C LYS A 57 31.00 -3.03 8.12
N ALA A 58 30.19 -1.99 7.90
CA ALA A 58 28.74 -2.04 8.15
C ALA A 58 27.95 -2.72 7.02
N ARG A 59 28.42 -2.66 5.76
CA ARG A 59 27.69 -3.25 4.60
C ARG A 59 27.53 -4.77 4.69
N SER A 60 28.39 -5.48 5.41
CA SER A 60 28.34 -6.94 5.56
C SER A 60 27.70 -7.43 6.86
N PHE A 61 27.25 -6.51 7.74
CA PHE A 61 26.88 -6.82 9.12
C PHE A 61 25.36 -6.82 9.40
N PHE A 62 24.53 -6.38 8.45
CA PHE A 62 23.08 -6.21 8.63
C PHE A 62 22.25 -7.48 8.47
N LYS A 63 22.71 -8.62 9.00
CA LYS A 63 21.86 -9.81 9.18
C LYS A 63 21.77 -10.33 10.62
N GLY A 64 22.40 -9.68 11.60
CA GLY A 64 22.32 -10.16 13.00
C GLY A 64 22.73 -9.21 14.13
N ALA A 65 23.03 -7.94 13.87
CA ALA A 65 23.67 -7.09 14.88
C ALA A 65 22.78 -6.04 15.56
N SER A 66 21.45 -6.10 15.42
CA SER A 66 20.55 -5.27 16.23
C SER A 66 20.49 -5.69 17.71
N GLN A 67 21.07 -6.84 18.07
CA GLN A 67 21.11 -7.34 19.46
C GLN A 67 22.51 -7.36 20.10
N LEU A 68 23.58 -6.93 19.42
CA LEU A 68 24.97 -7.03 19.94
C LEU A 68 25.65 -5.69 20.30
N ILE A 69 24.96 -4.55 20.18
CA ILE A 69 25.50 -3.25 20.63
C ILE A 69 24.61 -2.72 21.75
N GLY A 70 24.68 -3.40 22.90
CA GLY A 70 24.24 -2.85 24.17
C GLY A 70 25.26 -1.81 24.68
N GLY A 71 24.76 -0.66 25.12
CA GLY A 71 25.52 0.26 26.00
C GLY A 71 26.11 1.52 25.35
N SER A 72 25.63 2.68 25.83
CA SER A 72 26.29 4.00 25.96
C SER A 72 27.01 4.69 24.80
N SER A 73 27.01 4.19 23.55
CA SER A 73 27.73 4.91 22.48
C SER A 73 27.08 6.27 22.17
N GLN A 74 27.91 7.33 22.05
CA GLN A 74 27.49 8.70 21.67
C GLN A 74 26.62 8.69 20.40
N ARG A 75 26.89 7.78 19.47
CA ARG A 75 26.11 7.50 18.25
C ARG A 75 24.66 7.09 18.53
N ALA A 76 24.45 6.17 19.47
CA ALA A 76 23.11 5.73 19.86
C ALA A 76 22.33 6.86 20.53
N GLN A 77 23.00 7.70 21.33
CA GLN A 77 22.39 8.86 21.97
C GLN A 77 22.00 9.95 20.97
N ILE A 78 22.81 10.18 19.92
CA ILE A 78 22.50 11.08 18.80
C ILE A 78 21.32 10.54 18.00
N ALA A 79 21.34 9.25 17.63
CA ALA A 79 20.24 8.62 16.90
C ALA A 79 18.92 8.71 17.68
N GLN A 80 18.97 8.45 18.99
CA GLN A 80 17.82 8.60 19.88
C GLN A 80 17.30 10.05 19.90
N ALA A 81 18.18 11.05 20.09
CA ALA A 81 17.79 12.46 20.12
C ALA A 81 17.11 12.92 18.82
N LEU A 82 17.61 12.47 17.67
CA LEU A 82 17.03 12.79 16.37
C LEU A 82 15.68 12.10 16.16
N ASN A 83 15.56 10.84 16.55
CA ASN A 83 14.30 10.09 16.44
C ASN A 83 13.21 10.61 17.40
N GLU A 84 13.59 11.09 18.59
CA GLU A 84 12.68 11.78 19.53
C GLU A 84 12.11 13.07 18.92
N LYS A 85 12.94 13.87 18.23
CA LYS A 85 12.47 15.08 17.53
C LYS A 85 11.53 14.77 16.39
N VAL A 86 11.78 13.69 15.65
CA VAL A 86 10.85 13.19 14.64
C VAL A 86 9.51 12.81 15.26
N ALA A 87 9.52 12.15 16.41
CA ALA A 87 8.29 11.79 17.13
C ALA A 87 7.53 13.04 17.62
N SER A 88 8.22 14.00 18.24
CA SER A 88 7.59 15.23 18.74
C SER A 88 6.98 16.10 17.64
N ALA A 89 7.63 16.20 16.47
CA ALA A 89 7.07 16.89 15.32
C ALA A 89 5.79 16.21 14.79
N ARG A 90 5.72 14.87 14.87
CA ARG A 90 4.52 14.09 14.51
C ARG A 90 3.37 14.29 15.49
N THR A 91 3.66 14.45 16.79
CA THR A 91 2.65 14.70 17.83
C THR A 91 2.01 16.08 17.68
N PHE A 92 2.81 17.11 17.35
CA PHE A 92 2.26 18.46 17.07
C PHE A 92 1.32 18.46 15.86
N LEU A 93 1.67 17.75 14.77
CA LEU A 93 0.80 17.63 13.60
C LEU A 93 -0.50 16.85 13.88
N HIS A 94 -0.48 15.87 14.78
CA HIS A 94 -1.68 15.12 15.18
C HIS A 94 -2.61 15.92 16.11
N GLN A 95 -2.09 16.84 16.93
CA GLN A 95 -2.93 17.68 17.78
C GLN A 95 -3.62 18.81 17.02
N SER A 96 -2.97 19.40 16.00
CA SER A 96 -3.60 20.43 15.15
C SER A 96 -4.70 19.87 14.22
N ALA A 97 -4.74 18.56 13.98
CA ALA A 97 -5.77 17.92 13.16
C ALA A 97 -7.13 17.73 13.88
N MET A 98 -7.20 17.99 15.19
CA MET A 98 -8.41 17.79 16.00
C MET A 98 -9.25 19.07 16.25
N THR A 99 -8.86 20.21 15.68
CA THR A 99 -9.68 21.43 15.71
C THR A 99 -10.03 21.84 14.29
N GLY A 100 -11.32 21.74 13.95
CA GLY A 100 -11.84 21.92 12.60
C GLY A 100 -11.48 23.25 11.94
N GLY A 101 -11.21 23.18 10.63
CA GLY A 101 -11.07 24.35 9.77
C GLY A 101 -10.47 24.04 8.40
N ARG A 102 -11.32 24.04 7.37
CA ARG A 102 -11.03 24.22 5.92
C ARG A 102 -9.97 23.31 5.26
N PHE A 103 -10.47 22.34 4.49
CA PHE A 103 -9.74 21.71 3.39
C PHE A 103 -9.67 22.68 2.20
N ASP A 104 -8.66 23.55 2.20
CA ASP A 104 -8.21 24.28 1.00
C ASP A 104 -6.72 24.03 0.82
N THR A 105 -6.35 22.83 0.35
CA THR A 105 -5.08 22.56 -0.33
C THR A 105 -5.10 21.18 -0.99
N LEU A 106 -5.86 21.07 -2.07
CA LEU A 106 -5.56 20.12 -3.14
C LEU A 106 -4.71 20.86 -4.17
N GLU A 107 -3.39 20.79 -4.06
CA GLU A 107 -2.53 21.01 -5.21
C GLU A 107 -1.30 20.09 -5.20
N ARG A 108 -1.10 19.49 -6.37
CA ARG A 108 0.03 18.68 -6.87
C ARG A 108 0.16 17.27 -6.33
N GLY A 109 -0.08 16.34 -7.26
CA GLY A 109 0.32 14.94 -7.15
C GLY A 109 1.81 14.82 -6.83
N GLU A 110 2.10 14.60 -5.56
CA GLU A 110 3.36 14.02 -5.14
C GLU A 110 3.27 12.52 -5.34
N SER A 111 4.13 12.01 -6.23
CA SER A 111 4.42 10.60 -6.36
C SER A 111 4.78 10.05 -4.98
N SER A 112 3.90 9.23 -4.40
CA SER A 112 4.17 8.52 -3.16
C SER A 112 5.31 7.53 -3.41
N SER A 113 6.54 7.95 -3.19
CA SER A 113 7.69 7.06 -3.21
C SER A 113 7.54 6.05 -2.07
N ALA A 114 7.53 4.74 -2.40
CA ALA A 114 7.46 3.67 -1.40
C ALA A 114 8.57 3.75 -0.32
N THR A 115 9.64 4.50 -0.61
CA THR A 115 10.80 4.79 0.24
C THR A 115 10.52 5.74 1.41
N THR A 116 9.44 6.54 1.37
CA THR A 116 9.07 7.49 2.45
C THR A 116 7.82 7.07 3.23
N ALA A 117 7.15 5.99 2.82
CA ALA A 117 6.00 5.46 3.53
C ALA A 117 6.43 4.90 4.90
N ILE A 118 5.96 5.53 5.98
CA ILE A 118 6.13 5.01 7.34
C ILE A 118 5.33 3.71 7.44
N LYS A 119 6.02 2.57 7.43
CA LYS A 119 5.35 1.28 7.64
C LYS A 119 5.03 1.14 9.13
N PRO A 120 3.77 0.91 9.52
CA PRO A 120 3.46 0.58 10.90
C PRO A 120 4.23 -0.69 11.30
N THR A 121 4.64 -0.77 12.56
CA THR A 121 5.14 -2.03 13.11
C THR A 121 4.04 -3.10 13.03
N ALA A 122 4.39 -4.38 12.98
CA ALA A 122 3.41 -5.46 12.89
C ALA A 122 2.34 -5.38 14.01
N ASN A 123 2.74 -4.99 15.23
CA ASN A 123 1.83 -4.81 16.35
C ASN A 123 0.88 -3.62 16.16
N GLN A 124 1.38 -2.49 15.65
CA GLN A 124 0.52 -1.33 15.36
C GLN A 124 -0.47 -1.63 14.23
N ALA A 125 -0.03 -2.34 13.19
CA ALA A 125 -0.92 -2.79 12.11
C ALA A 125 -2.00 -3.73 12.64
N ALA A 126 -1.62 -4.74 13.42
CA ALA A 126 -2.56 -5.68 14.03
C ALA A 126 -3.57 -4.99 14.95
N GLN A 127 -3.11 -4.06 15.79
CA GLN A 127 -4.00 -3.29 16.67
C GLN A 127 -4.99 -2.45 15.88
N SER A 128 -4.54 -1.76 14.82
CA SER A 128 -5.43 -0.96 13.98
C SER A 128 -6.49 -1.83 13.30
N THR A 129 -6.10 -2.99 12.76
CA THR A 129 -7.03 -3.94 12.14
C THR A 129 -8.03 -4.50 13.15
N PHE A 130 -7.57 -4.85 14.35
CA PHE A 130 -8.45 -5.37 15.40
C PHE A 130 -9.43 -4.30 15.90
N ASN A 131 -8.98 -3.05 16.04
CA ASN A 131 -9.82 -1.94 16.47
C ASN A 131 -10.95 -1.68 15.45
N SER A 132 -10.65 -1.63 14.15
CA SER A 132 -11.69 -1.47 13.12
C SER A 132 -12.66 -2.65 13.08
N PHE A 133 -12.16 -3.87 13.29
CA PHE A 133 -13.01 -5.06 13.38
C PHE A 133 -13.92 -5.03 14.63
N HIS A 134 -13.39 -4.59 15.76
CA HIS A 134 -14.16 -4.46 17.00
C HIS A 134 -15.25 -3.39 16.89
N GLU A 135 -14.97 -2.28 16.21
CA GLU A 135 -15.98 -1.24 15.93
C GLU A 135 -17.11 -1.77 15.04
N TRP A 136 -16.77 -2.51 13.98
CA TRP A 136 -17.77 -3.19 13.15
C TRP A 136 -18.63 -4.17 13.98
N ALA A 137 -18.01 -4.95 14.87
CA ALA A 137 -18.73 -5.87 15.75
C ALA A 137 -19.68 -5.14 16.73
N LYS A 138 -19.27 -3.99 17.28
CA LYS A 138 -20.12 -3.16 18.14
C LYS A 138 -21.34 -2.60 17.40
N GLN A 139 -21.16 -2.15 16.16
CA GLN A 139 -22.29 -1.69 15.34
C GLN A 139 -23.31 -2.80 15.08
N ALA A 140 -22.83 -4.03 14.87
CA ALA A 140 -23.71 -5.19 14.75
C ALA A 140 -24.41 -5.53 16.08
N GLU A 141 -23.71 -5.51 17.21
CA GLU A 141 -24.26 -5.78 18.55
C GLU A 141 -25.37 -4.79 18.95
N ALA A 142 -25.28 -3.54 18.50
CA ALA A 142 -26.31 -2.53 18.72
C ALA A 142 -27.61 -2.79 17.93
N MET A 143 -27.61 -3.71 16.96
CA MET A 143 -28.79 -4.09 16.20
C MET A 143 -29.60 -5.16 16.95
N GLN A 144 -30.93 -5.14 16.80
CA GLN A 144 -31.78 -6.19 17.34
C GLN A 144 -31.72 -7.45 16.46
N ASN A 145 -31.17 -8.54 16.97
CA ASN A 145 -31.07 -9.85 16.30
C ASN A 145 -30.54 -9.78 14.85
N PRO A 146 -29.32 -9.22 14.62
CA PRO A 146 -28.81 -8.99 13.27
C PRO A 146 -28.60 -10.31 12.51
N SER A 147 -29.08 -10.37 11.27
CA SER A 147 -28.72 -11.47 10.37
C SER A 147 -27.27 -11.30 9.88
N ARG A 148 -26.68 -12.38 9.36
CA ARG A 148 -25.36 -12.30 8.69
C ARG A 148 -25.33 -11.26 7.56
N MET A 149 -26.45 -11.07 6.87
CA MET A 149 -26.56 -10.08 5.80
C MET A 149 -26.54 -8.65 6.36
N ASP A 150 -27.17 -8.41 7.50
CA ASP A 150 -27.18 -7.10 8.15
C ASP A 150 -25.79 -6.73 8.66
N ILE A 151 -25.09 -7.69 9.27
CA ILE A 151 -23.68 -7.54 9.67
C ILE A 151 -22.81 -7.21 8.46
N TYR A 152 -22.98 -7.93 7.35
CA TYR A 152 -22.24 -7.68 6.12
C TYR A 152 -22.55 -6.31 5.49
N LYS A 153 -23.79 -5.82 5.61
CA LYS A 153 -24.16 -4.50 5.10
C LYS A 153 -23.40 -3.38 5.79
N ILE A 154 -23.10 -3.50 7.09
CA ILE A 154 -22.26 -2.52 7.80
C ILE A 154 -20.91 -2.38 7.09
N TYR A 155 -20.22 -3.51 6.85
CA TYR A 155 -18.96 -3.50 6.09
C TYR A 155 -19.13 -2.89 4.69
N LYS A 156 -20.22 -3.21 3.99
CA LYS A 156 -20.47 -2.68 2.64
C LYS A 156 -20.79 -1.20 2.59
N GLN A 157 -21.35 -0.64 3.66
CA GLN A 157 -21.72 0.78 3.76
C GLN A 157 -20.49 1.68 3.97
N ASP A 158 -19.41 1.16 4.53
CA ASP A 158 -18.11 1.84 4.68
C ASP A 158 -17.30 1.93 3.37
N ALA A 159 -18.00 1.98 2.23
CA ALA A 159 -17.36 2.16 0.92
C ALA A 159 -16.81 3.58 0.77
N PRO A 160 -15.76 3.80 -0.04
CA PRO A 160 -15.13 5.11 -0.20
C PRO A 160 -15.97 6.17 -0.94
N HIS A 161 -17.20 5.84 -1.37
CA HIS A 161 -18.20 6.74 -1.99
C HIS A 161 -17.64 7.76 -3.00
N SER A 162 -16.67 7.34 -3.82
CA SER A 162 -16.06 8.22 -4.82
C SER A 162 -17.04 8.59 -5.93
N HIS A 163 -16.81 9.75 -6.55
CA HIS A 163 -17.55 10.16 -7.74
C HIS A 163 -17.27 9.18 -8.90
N PRO A 164 -18.30 8.66 -9.59
CA PRO A 164 -18.13 7.79 -10.74
C PRO A 164 -17.26 8.40 -11.84
N MET A 165 -16.67 7.53 -12.66
CA MET A 165 -16.08 7.90 -13.94
C MET A 165 -17.12 8.55 -14.88
N SER A 166 -16.67 9.45 -15.75
CA SER A 166 -17.49 9.95 -16.86
C SER A 166 -17.87 8.83 -17.82
N ASP A 167 -18.89 9.01 -18.65
CA ASP A 167 -19.32 7.98 -19.60
C ASP A 167 -18.19 7.58 -20.56
N GLU A 168 -17.38 8.53 -21.04
CA GLU A 168 -16.23 8.25 -21.89
C GLU A 168 -15.18 7.39 -21.18
N GLN A 169 -14.90 7.70 -19.91
CA GLN A 169 -13.97 6.91 -19.08
C GLN A 169 -14.51 5.50 -18.81
N GLN A 170 -15.82 5.36 -18.62
CA GLN A 170 -16.45 4.06 -18.46
C GLN A 170 -16.33 3.23 -19.75
N GLU A 171 -16.53 3.82 -20.93
CA GLU A 171 -16.32 3.15 -22.21
C GLU A 171 -14.84 2.78 -22.44
N GLU A 172 -13.91 3.67 -22.10
CA GLU A 172 -12.46 3.39 -22.16
C GLU A 172 -12.09 2.20 -21.26
N PHE A 173 -12.68 2.13 -20.08
CA PHE A 173 -12.47 1.01 -19.16
C PHE A 173 -12.95 -0.32 -19.77
N LEU A 174 -14.15 -0.35 -20.35
CA LEU A 174 -14.68 -1.56 -21.01
C LEU A 174 -13.84 -1.93 -22.24
N HIS A 175 -13.38 -0.95 -23.02
CA HIS A 175 -12.45 -1.17 -24.12
C HIS A 175 -11.14 -1.79 -23.63
N THR A 176 -10.59 -1.28 -22.52
CA THR A 176 -9.38 -1.82 -21.89
C THR A 176 -9.55 -3.30 -21.49
N LEU A 177 -10.71 -3.69 -20.95
CA LEU A 177 -10.99 -5.11 -20.65
C LEU A 177 -10.93 -5.99 -21.90
N LYS A 178 -11.51 -5.53 -23.02
CA LYS A 178 -11.48 -6.25 -24.31
C LYS A 178 -10.04 -6.37 -24.85
N GLU A 179 -9.26 -5.30 -24.78
CA GLU A 179 -7.87 -5.30 -25.23
C GLU A 179 -6.97 -6.26 -24.46
N LEU A 180 -7.22 -6.41 -23.16
CA LEU A 180 -6.46 -7.32 -22.29
C LEU A 180 -6.87 -8.79 -22.53
N ASN A 181 -8.11 -9.04 -22.91
CA ASN A 181 -8.62 -10.39 -23.08
C ASN A 181 -7.88 -11.16 -24.20
N GLY A 182 -7.36 -12.33 -23.86
CA GLY A 182 -6.65 -13.20 -24.80
C GLY A 182 -5.23 -12.72 -25.13
N LYS A 183 -4.71 -11.65 -24.50
CA LYS A 183 -3.38 -11.10 -24.78
C LYS A 183 -2.39 -11.43 -23.69
N LYS A 184 -1.13 -11.69 -24.09
CA LYS A 184 0.00 -12.01 -23.19
C LYS A 184 -0.33 -13.07 -22.13
N GLY A 185 -1.11 -14.10 -22.51
CA GLY A 185 -1.48 -15.15 -21.57
C GLY A 185 -2.45 -14.72 -20.47
N ILE A 186 -3.21 -13.65 -20.66
CA ILE A 186 -4.31 -13.20 -19.79
C ILE A 186 -5.66 -13.45 -20.46
N GLU A 187 -6.66 -13.79 -19.65
CA GLU A 187 -8.06 -13.88 -20.03
C GLU A 187 -8.88 -12.98 -19.10
N VAL A 188 -9.84 -12.26 -19.67
CA VAL A 188 -10.78 -11.42 -18.93
C VAL A 188 -12.18 -11.97 -19.10
N ARG A 189 -12.90 -12.19 -18.00
CA ARG A 189 -14.23 -12.79 -17.99
C ARG A 189 -15.13 -12.09 -16.99
N THR A 190 -16.39 -11.84 -17.33
CA THR A 190 -17.39 -11.40 -16.33
C THR A 190 -17.63 -12.51 -15.31
N GLN A 191 -17.83 -12.15 -14.04
CA GLN A 191 -18.26 -13.09 -13.00
C GLN A 191 -19.70 -13.58 -13.20
N ASP A 192 -20.50 -12.88 -14.02
CA ASP A 192 -21.83 -13.37 -14.42
C ASP A 192 -21.74 -14.70 -15.18
N HIS A 193 -20.62 -14.91 -15.88
CA HIS A 193 -20.34 -16.13 -16.62
C HIS A 193 -19.81 -17.28 -15.74
N ASP A 194 -19.66 -17.11 -14.42
CA ASP A 194 -19.14 -18.17 -13.55
C ASP A 194 -20.03 -19.43 -13.62
N ASN A 195 -21.35 -19.25 -13.77
CA ASN A 195 -22.33 -20.34 -13.90
C ASN A 195 -22.49 -20.88 -15.33
N VAL A 196 -21.86 -20.26 -16.33
CA VAL A 196 -21.96 -20.71 -17.73
C VAL A 196 -21.13 -21.98 -17.90
N ARG A 197 -21.84 -23.10 -18.11
CA ARG A 197 -21.26 -24.46 -18.21
C ARG A 197 -20.31 -24.62 -19.40
N ASN A 198 -20.67 -24.06 -20.55
CA ASN A 198 -19.87 -24.17 -21.76
C ASN A 198 -18.91 -22.98 -21.85
N LYS A 199 -17.61 -23.24 -21.67
CA LYS A 199 -16.56 -22.19 -21.71
C LYS A 199 -16.50 -21.46 -23.06
N LYS A 200 -16.98 -22.07 -24.16
CA LYS A 200 -17.03 -21.43 -25.49
C LYS A 200 -18.04 -20.29 -25.57
N ASP A 201 -19.05 -20.30 -24.69
CA ASP A 201 -20.09 -19.26 -24.66
C ASP A 201 -19.67 -18.05 -23.83
N ARG A 202 -18.45 -18.09 -23.24
CA ARG A 202 -17.86 -16.99 -22.47
C ARG A 202 -17.22 -15.98 -23.41
N ASN A 203 -18.06 -15.21 -24.11
CA ASN A 203 -17.64 -14.15 -25.01
C ASN A 203 -17.72 -12.78 -24.30
N LEU A 204 -16.56 -12.18 -24.02
CA LEU A 204 -16.47 -10.89 -23.32
C LEU A 204 -17.04 -9.75 -24.16
N ASP A 205 -16.71 -9.70 -25.45
CA ASP A 205 -17.12 -8.62 -26.36
C ASP A 205 -18.64 -8.60 -26.50
N LYS A 206 -19.25 -9.79 -26.66
CA LYS A 206 -20.70 -9.95 -26.70
C LYS A 206 -21.35 -9.50 -25.40
N TYR A 207 -20.81 -9.93 -24.25
CA TYR A 207 -21.34 -9.54 -22.94
C TYR A 207 -21.29 -8.02 -22.74
N ILE A 208 -20.18 -7.38 -23.10
CA ILE A 208 -20.03 -5.93 -22.99
C ILE A 208 -21.01 -5.19 -23.91
N ALA A 209 -21.26 -5.71 -25.11
CA ALA A 209 -22.17 -5.09 -26.07
C ALA A 209 -23.67 -5.25 -25.71
N GLU A 210 -24.06 -6.38 -25.12
CA GLU A 210 -25.48 -6.75 -24.97
C GLU A 210 -25.98 -6.69 -23.52
N SER A 211 -25.11 -6.83 -22.52
CA SER A 211 -25.56 -6.96 -21.13
C SER A 211 -25.79 -5.61 -20.45
N PRO A 212 -26.96 -5.38 -19.84
CA PRO A 212 -27.19 -4.18 -19.02
C PRO A 212 -26.33 -4.18 -17.74
N ASN A 213 -25.71 -5.31 -17.40
CA ASN A 213 -24.83 -5.47 -16.24
C ASN A 213 -23.36 -5.24 -16.58
N ALA A 214 -22.99 -4.98 -17.85
CA ALA A 214 -21.60 -4.80 -18.26
C ALA A 214 -20.89 -3.66 -17.51
N LYS A 215 -21.60 -2.56 -17.25
CA LYS A 215 -21.05 -1.42 -16.50
C LYS A 215 -21.01 -1.63 -14.98
N LYS A 216 -21.66 -2.69 -14.49
CA LYS A 216 -22.00 -2.85 -13.07
C LYS A 216 -21.32 -4.05 -12.40
N PHE A 217 -21.17 -5.15 -13.12
CA PHE A 217 -20.71 -6.42 -12.55
C PHE A 217 -19.18 -6.52 -12.55
N PHE A 218 -18.69 -7.44 -11.73
CA PHE A 218 -17.26 -7.72 -11.63
C PHE A 218 -16.74 -8.52 -12.83
N TYR A 219 -15.49 -8.24 -13.17
CA TYR A 219 -14.70 -8.99 -14.14
C TYR A 219 -13.51 -9.64 -13.45
N ARG A 220 -13.26 -10.91 -13.74
CA ARG A 220 -12.04 -11.64 -13.37
C ARG A 220 -10.97 -11.42 -14.43
N ILE A 221 -9.74 -11.27 -13.97
CA ILE A 221 -8.53 -11.24 -14.78
C ILE A 221 -7.73 -12.47 -14.35
N THR A 222 -7.58 -13.44 -15.24
CA THR A 222 -6.94 -14.72 -14.94
C THR A 222 -5.82 -15.00 -15.92
N PRO A 223 -4.75 -15.70 -15.49
CA PRO A 223 -3.79 -16.26 -16.44
C PRO A 223 -4.51 -17.33 -17.30
N LYS A 224 -4.13 -17.41 -18.57
CA LYS A 224 -4.65 -18.40 -19.55
C LYS A 224 -4.44 -19.84 -19.06
N HIS A 225 -3.29 -20.07 -18.41
CA HIS A 225 -3.03 -21.31 -17.68
C HIS A 225 -3.48 -21.10 -16.24
N GLU A 226 -4.59 -21.74 -15.90
CA GLU A 226 -5.18 -21.67 -14.57
C GLU A 226 -4.15 -22.06 -13.50
N ARG A 227 -3.98 -21.18 -12.52
CA ARG A 227 -3.10 -21.41 -11.38
C ARG A 227 -3.92 -21.99 -10.25
N ARG A 228 -3.45 -23.09 -9.66
CA ARG A 228 -4.19 -23.76 -8.59
C ARG A 228 -4.34 -22.81 -7.40
N GLU A 229 -5.57 -22.65 -6.95
CA GLU A 229 -5.87 -21.96 -5.71
C GLU A 229 -5.42 -22.83 -4.52
N ASP A 230 -4.72 -22.22 -3.55
CA ASP A 230 -4.38 -22.88 -2.29
C ASP A 230 -5.52 -22.66 -1.27
N LYS A 231 -5.62 -23.53 -0.27
CA LYS A 231 -6.58 -23.39 0.84
C LYS A 231 -6.39 -22.08 1.60
N HIS A 232 -5.18 -21.53 1.58
CA HIS A 232 -4.84 -20.26 2.23
C HIS A 232 -4.43 -19.23 1.17
N GLN A 233 -5.32 -18.27 0.91
CA GLN A 233 -5.05 -17.13 0.03
C GLN A 233 -5.11 -15.82 0.79
N GLY A 234 -4.14 -14.97 0.53
CA GLY A 234 -4.21 -13.55 0.83
C GLY A 234 -5.02 -12.82 -0.24
N ARG A 235 -5.66 -11.72 0.16
CA ARG A 235 -6.34 -10.80 -0.75
C ARG A 235 -5.73 -9.42 -0.58
N LEU A 236 -5.27 -8.84 -1.67
CA LEU A 236 -4.80 -7.46 -1.72
C LEU A 236 -5.88 -6.62 -2.41
N THR A 237 -6.60 -5.81 -1.63
CA THR A 237 -7.56 -4.82 -2.16
C THR A 237 -6.82 -3.52 -2.45
N ILE A 238 -7.07 -2.96 -3.64
CA ILE A 238 -6.38 -1.75 -4.11
C ILE A 238 -7.43 -0.67 -4.35
N GLY A 239 -7.29 0.47 -3.65
CA GLY A 239 -8.12 1.65 -3.85
C GLY A 239 -7.38 2.69 -4.70
N VAL A 240 -8.00 3.13 -5.79
CA VAL A 240 -7.56 4.26 -6.62
C VAL A 240 -8.76 5.15 -6.94
N GLN A 241 -8.51 6.41 -7.29
CA GLN A 241 -9.60 7.25 -7.81
C GLN A 241 -10.12 6.64 -9.14
N PRO A 242 -11.44 6.70 -9.42
CA PRO A 242 -12.05 5.96 -10.52
C PRO A 242 -11.43 6.25 -11.90
N GLN A 243 -10.98 7.48 -12.16
CA GLN A 243 -10.31 7.83 -13.42
C GLN A 243 -9.01 7.05 -13.69
N TYR A 244 -8.40 6.42 -12.67
CA TYR A 244 -7.21 5.57 -12.83
C TYR A 244 -7.54 4.07 -12.91
N ALA A 245 -8.83 3.69 -12.90
CA ALA A 245 -9.25 2.29 -12.88
C ALA A 245 -8.73 1.49 -14.08
N ALA A 246 -8.75 2.08 -15.28
CA ALA A 246 -8.24 1.43 -16.50
C ALA A 246 -6.72 1.21 -16.42
N GLN A 247 -5.97 2.21 -15.93
CA GLN A 247 -4.53 2.10 -15.73
C GLN A 247 -4.18 1.03 -14.68
N LEU A 248 -4.89 1.01 -13.55
CA LEU A 248 -4.73 -0.02 -12.52
C LEU A 248 -5.01 -1.42 -13.10
N THR A 249 -6.06 -1.56 -13.90
CA THR A 249 -6.44 -2.84 -14.52
C THR A 249 -5.33 -3.37 -15.44
N ARG A 250 -4.70 -2.51 -16.24
CA ARG A 250 -3.53 -2.88 -17.07
C ARG A 250 -2.33 -3.30 -16.23
N ALA A 251 -2.08 -2.59 -15.12
CA ALA A 251 -1.01 -2.92 -14.19
C ALA A 251 -1.26 -4.28 -13.49
N MET A 252 -2.49 -4.52 -13.04
CA MET A 252 -2.91 -5.81 -12.46
C MET A 252 -2.74 -6.95 -13.45
N ALA A 253 -3.18 -6.80 -14.71
CA ALA A 253 -3.00 -7.82 -15.73
C ALA A 253 -1.52 -8.14 -15.99
N THR A 254 -0.66 -7.11 -16.04
CA THR A 254 0.80 -7.28 -16.18
C THR A 254 1.41 -7.98 -14.97
N LEU A 255 0.96 -7.66 -13.75
CA LEU A 255 1.45 -8.29 -12.54
C LEU A 255 0.99 -9.76 -12.45
N ILE A 256 -0.26 -10.04 -12.80
CA ILE A 256 -0.80 -11.41 -12.88
C ILE A 256 0.00 -12.22 -13.91
N GLU A 257 0.34 -11.66 -15.06
CA GLU A 257 1.13 -12.34 -16.08
C GLU A 257 2.49 -12.81 -15.52
N LYS A 258 3.19 -11.93 -14.81
CA LYS A 258 4.57 -12.16 -14.34
C LYS A 258 4.70 -12.92 -13.02
N GLU A 259 3.78 -12.70 -12.09
CA GLU A 259 3.90 -13.20 -10.71
C GLU A 259 3.06 -14.46 -10.52
N SER A 260 3.69 -15.64 -10.52
CA SER A 260 2.98 -16.93 -10.40
C SER A 260 2.27 -17.13 -9.06
N ALA A 261 2.64 -16.35 -8.03
CA ALA A 261 1.94 -16.31 -6.74
C ALA A 261 0.54 -15.66 -6.83
N ILE A 262 0.24 -14.88 -7.87
CA ILE A 262 -1.06 -14.24 -8.04
C ILE A 262 -1.96 -15.17 -8.86
N THR A 263 -3.00 -15.74 -8.28
CA THR A 263 -3.84 -16.71 -9.01
C THR A 263 -4.82 -16.02 -9.95
N GLN A 264 -5.40 -14.90 -9.51
CA GLN A 264 -6.34 -14.09 -10.27
C GLN A 264 -6.44 -12.67 -9.71
N GLY A 265 -7.04 -11.78 -10.50
CA GLY A 265 -7.55 -10.50 -10.04
C GLY A 265 -9.05 -10.38 -10.31
N LYS A 266 -9.69 -9.43 -9.63
CA LYS A 266 -11.02 -8.95 -10.01
C LYS A 266 -11.08 -7.42 -9.99
N VAL A 267 -11.89 -6.86 -10.88
CA VAL A 267 -12.22 -5.43 -10.91
C VAL A 267 -13.73 -5.26 -11.08
N ILE A 268 -14.33 -4.31 -10.38
CA ILE A 268 -15.74 -3.95 -10.54
C ILE A 268 -15.96 -3.23 -11.87
N GLY A 269 -17.17 -3.35 -12.42
CA GLY A 269 -17.61 -2.59 -13.56
C GLY A 269 -17.48 -1.08 -13.33
N PRO A 270 -17.28 -0.31 -14.41
CA PRO A 270 -16.84 1.07 -14.32
C PRO A 270 -17.83 2.02 -13.63
N ALA A 271 -19.14 1.74 -13.67
CA ALA A 271 -20.14 2.57 -13.00
C ALA A 271 -20.06 2.51 -11.46
N TYR A 272 -19.46 1.47 -10.89
CA TYR A 272 -19.33 1.27 -9.43
C TYR A 272 -17.89 1.31 -8.93
N HIS A 273 -16.92 1.63 -9.79
CA HIS A 273 -15.53 1.75 -9.35
C HIS A 273 -15.37 2.91 -8.37
N GLY A 274 -14.78 2.65 -7.21
CA GLY A 274 -14.67 3.63 -6.11
C GLY A 274 -15.94 3.76 -5.24
N GLN A 275 -16.98 2.97 -5.52
CA GLN A 275 -18.21 2.88 -4.72
C GLN A 275 -18.34 1.53 -3.99
N MET A 276 -17.32 0.68 -4.13
CA MET A 276 -17.26 -0.63 -3.49
C MET A 276 -16.00 -0.72 -2.65
N THR A 277 -16.12 -1.31 -1.45
CA THR A 277 -14.99 -1.64 -0.58
C THR A 277 -13.93 -2.53 -1.26
N ASP A 278 -14.30 -3.22 -2.34
CA ASP A 278 -13.46 -4.16 -3.06
C ASP A 278 -13.44 -3.93 -4.59
N SER A 279 -13.38 -2.65 -4.99
CA SER A 279 -13.37 -2.24 -6.41
C SER A 279 -12.30 -2.93 -7.26
N ALA A 280 -11.12 -3.21 -6.69
CA ALA A 280 -10.06 -4.00 -7.33
C ALA A 280 -9.36 -4.89 -6.30
N VAL A 281 -9.18 -6.18 -6.62
CA VAL A 281 -8.58 -7.18 -5.71
C VAL A 281 -7.66 -8.12 -6.47
N LEU A 282 -6.49 -8.42 -5.90
CA LEU A 282 -5.61 -9.53 -6.31
C LEU A 282 -5.67 -10.66 -5.28
N TYR A 283 -5.73 -11.91 -5.75
CA TYR A 283 -5.71 -13.11 -4.92
C TYR A 283 -4.32 -13.74 -4.99
N ILE A 284 -3.69 -13.95 -3.84
CA ILE A 284 -2.26 -14.25 -3.73
C ILE A 284 -2.06 -15.48 -2.85
N VAL A 285 -1.27 -16.45 -3.32
CA VAL A 285 -0.83 -17.61 -2.53
C VAL A 285 0.58 -17.38 -1.96
N SER A 286 0.87 -17.99 -0.81
CA SER A 286 2.13 -17.81 -0.08
C SER A 286 3.34 -18.51 -0.72
N ALA A 287 3.12 -19.48 -1.62
CA ALA A 287 4.18 -20.17 -2.35
C ALA A 287 3.98 -20.03 -3.87
N PRO A 288 4.94 -19.48 -4.63
CA PRO A 288 4.87 -19.44 -6.08
C PRO A 288 4.86 -20.85 -6.64
N GLN A 289 3.93 -21.16 -7.55
CA GLN A 289 3.89 -22.48 -8.16
C GLN A 289 5.04 -22.62 -9.15
N THR A 290 5.81 -23.69 -9.00
CA THR A 290 6.83 -24.07 -9.97
C THR A 290 6.10 -24.45 -11.26
N PRO A 291 6.44 -23.87 -12.42
CA PRO A 291 5.85 -24.30 -13.68
C PRO A 291 6.15 -25.80 -13.86
N PRO A 292 5.19 -26.59 -14.39
CA PRO A 292 5.44 -28.00 -14.63
C PRO A 292 6.66 -28.11 -15.55
N GLY A 293 7.73 -28.71 -15.02
CA GLY A 293 8.92 -29.02 -15.79
C GLY A 293 8.51 -29.83 -17.01
N LYS A 294 8.97 -29.40 -18.19
CA LYS A 294 8.96 -30.25 -19.39
C LYS A 294 9.67 -31.54 -19.01
N LYS A 295 8.91 -32.62 -18.87
CA LYS A 295 9.42 -33.98 -19.01
C LYS A 295 9.41 -34.33 -20.48
#